data_AF-A0A8S3C1K6-F1
#
_entry.id   AF-A0A8S3C1K6-F1
#
_cell.length_a   1.000
_cell.length_b   1.000
_cell.length_c   1.000
_cell.angle_alpha   90.00
_cell.angle_beta   90.00
_cell.angle_gamma   90.00
#
_symmetry.space_group_name_H-M   'P 1'
#
loop_
_entity.id
_entity.type
_entity.pdbx_description
1 polymer ?
#
loop_
_entity_poly.entity_id
_entity_poly.type
_entity_poly.pdbx_seq_one_letter_code
_entity_poly.pdbx_strand_id
1 'polypeptide(L)'
;IIGVVGVNSEYPPNDSYEDLLEWAKEHTPSECYTILKSTKLCNSLIPYRRIFDDRKYVELLGEKWPQSYILLGDAMCKFNSQYAQGMTHAFRHARELGKIFDEHSHKLEDISYIFNRPASTISEEYWIGSTTNDWKTPRLKLITTDKTGEIRTYQRGGDSNPTKDLEPRVPLMIKFLQCYNYWFIRCAAKSGSLSTYLVHVISQDCNPLILMKPTTLLKVCYMALIHQFCLSNN
;
A
#
# COMPACT_ATOMS: atom_id res chain seq x y z
N ILE A 1 4.65 -13.65 -12.37
CA ILE A 1 3.27 -13.18 -12.62
C ILE A 1 3.38 -11.77 -13.18
N ILE A 2 2.77 -11.49 -14.32
CA ILE A 2 2.73 -10.13 -14.91
C ILE A 2 1.29 -9.64 -14.77
N GLY A 3 1.13 -8.44 -14.19
CA GLY A 3 -0.16 -7.76 -14.13
C GLY A 3 -0.17 -6.63 -15.15
N VAL A 4 -1.18 -6.62 -16.03
CA VAL A 4 -1.46 -5.48 -16.91
C VAL A 4 -2.62 -4.72 -16.29
N VAL A 5 -2.42 -3.43 -16.03
CA VAL A 5 -3.38 -2.57 -15.33
C VAL A 5 -3.73 -1.41 -16.25
N GLY A 6 -5.04 -1.20 -16.43
CA GLY A 6 -5.56 0.02 -17.04
C GLY A 6 -5.99 1.01 -15.97
N VAL A 7 -5.98 2.29 -16.31
CA VAL A 7 -6.37 3.40 -15.44
C VAL A 7 -7.62 4.09 -16.00
N ASN A 8 -8.35 4.84 -15.17
CA ASN A 8 -9.50 5.66 -15.61
C ASN A 8 -10.64 4.89 -16.34
N SER A 9 -10.89 3.64 -15.97
CA SER A 9 -11.88 2.76 -16.63
C SER A 9 -11.46 2.26 -18.02
N GLU A 10 -10.19 2.40 -18.38
CA GLU A 10 -9.60 1.58 -19.43
C GLU A 10 -9.36 0.18 -18.87
N TYR A 11 -9.90 -0.83 -19.54
CA TYR A 11 -9.77 -2.21 -19.13
C TYR A 11 -8.96 -2.96 -20.19
N PRO A 12 -7.83 -3.58 -19.81
CA PRO A 12 -7.12 -4.47 -20.73
C PRO A 12 -8.06 -5.59 -21.19
N PRO A 13 -8.01 -5.98 -22.48
CA PRO A 13 -8.72 -7.15 -22.98
C PRO A 13 -8.38 -8.39 -22.16
N ASN A 14 -9.38 -9.24 -21.92
CA ASN A 14 -9.24 -10.46 -21.12
C ASN A 14 -9.72 -11.72 -21.87
N ASP A 15 -10.17 -11.58 -23.12
CA ASP A 15 -10.70 -12.66 -23.93
C ASP A 15 -9.58 -13.53 -24.53
N SER A 16 -8.49 -12.91 -25.02
CA SER A 16 -7.32 -13.60 -25.55
C SER A 16 -6.01 -12.92 -25.17
N TYR A 17 -4.90 -13.67 -25.25
CA TYR A 17 -3.57 -13.12 -24.99
C TYR A 17 -3.09 -12.20 -26.12
N GLU A 18 -3.53 -12.50 -27.34
CA GLU A 18 -3.26 -11.74 -28.55
C GLU A 18 -3.89 -10.34 -28.46
N ASP A 19 -5.16 -10.25 -28.08
CA ASP A 19 -5.85 -8.95 -27.91
C ASP A 19 -5.20 -8.13 -26.78
N LEU A 20 -4.77 -8.78 -25.69
CA LEU A 20 -4.03 -8.13 -24.62
C LEU A 20 -2.68 -7.58 -25.10
N LEU A 21 -1.97 -8.33 -25.96
CA LEU A 21 -0.68 -7.90 -26.53
C LEU A 21 -0.85 -6.71 -27.47
N GLU A 22 -1.88 -6.70 -28.30
CA GLU A 22 -2.20 -5.56 -29.17
C GLU A 22 -2.53 -4.32 -28.35
N TRP A 23 -3.39 -4.47 -27.33
CA TRP A 23 -3.71 -3.37 -26.41
C TRP A 23 -2.45 -2.85 -25.69
N ALA A 24 -1.59 -3.76 -25.20
CA ALA A 24 -0.37 -3.39 -24.48
C ALA A 24 0.63 -2.63 -25.36
N LYS A 25 0.66 -2.88 -26.66
CA LYS A 25 1.54 -2.17 -27.61
C LYS A 25 1.30 -0.66 -27.62
N GLU A 26 0.05 -0.24 -27.43
CA GLU A 26 -0.36 1.17 -27.45
C GLU A 26 -0.37 1.82 -26.05
N HIS A 27 -0.58 1.01 -25.00
CA HIS A 27 -0.85 1.52 -23.65
C HIS A 27 0.28 1.29 -22.64
N THR A 28 1.40 0.66 -23.05
CA THR A 28 2.54 0.39 -22.16
C THR A 28 3.87 0.87 -22.73
N PRO A 29 4.88 1.18 -21.88
CA PRO A 29 6.24 1.45 -22.35
C PRO A 29 6.80 0.32 -23.22
N SER A 30 7.63 0.67 -24.19
CA SER A 30 8.15 -0.26 -25.21
C SER A 30 8.88 -1.48 -24.62
N GLU A 31 9.54 -1.29 -23.49
CA GLU A 31 10.27 -2.28 -22.72
C GLU A 31 9.30 -3.30 -22.10
N CYS A 32 8.21 -2.81 -21.51
CA CYS A 32 7.15 -3.66 -20.94
C CYS A 32 6.48 -4.50 -22.03
N TYR A 33 6.15 -3.89 -23.18
CA TYR A 33 5.59 -4.61 -24.32
C TYR A 33 6.55 -5.69 -24.84
N THR A 34 7.84 -5.39 -24.95
CA THR A 34 8.86 -6.35 -25.41
C THR A 34 8.95 -7.55 -24.48
N ILE A 35 8.96 -7.30 -23.15
CA ILE A 35 8.92 -8.36 -22.14
C ILE A 35 7.66 -9.20 -22.29
N LEU A 36 6.48 -8.57 -22.36
CA LEU A 36 5.19 -9.28 -22.50
C LEU A 36 5.20 -10.15 -23.77
N LYS A 37 5.56 -9.59 -24.93
CA LYS A 37 5.65 -10.30 -26.21
C LYS A 37 6.58 -11.53 -26.17
N SER A 38 7.64 -11.47 -25.38
CA SER A 38 8.58 -12.60 -25.21
C SER A 38 8.09 -13.70 -24.26
N THR A 39 6.94 -13.51 -23.61
CA THR A 39 6.40 -14.46 -22.64
C THR A 39 5.29 -15.32 -23.25
N LYS A 40 5.16 -16.56 -22.75
CA LYS A 40 4.06 -17.47 -23.08
C LYS A 40 3.08 -17.52 -21.92
N LEU A 41 1.80 -17.38 -22.22
CA LEU A 41 0.74 -17.54 -21.23
C LEU A 41 0.66 -19.01 -20.76
N CYS A 42 0.79 -19.25 -19.45
CA CYS A 42 0.69 -20.59 -18.87
C CYS A 42 -0.75 -21.02 -18.58
N ASN A 43 -1.60 -20.08 -18.14
CA ASN A 43 -2.99 -20.29 -17.74
C ASN A 43 -3.88 -19.19 -18.33
N SER A 44 -5.19 -19.39 -18.39
CA SER A 44 -6.14 -18.37 -18.85
C SER A 44 -5.95 -17.01 -18.15
N LEU A 45 -6.21 -15.93 -18.88
CA LEU A 45 -6.21 -14.58 -18.32
C LEU A 45 -7.26 -14.46 -17.20
N ILE A 46 -6.86 -13.93 -16.06
CA ILE A 46 -7.73 -13.74 -14.90
C ILE A 46 -8.03 -12.25 -14.78
N PRO A 47 -9.23 -11.78 -15.16
CA PRO A 47 -9.60 -10.40 -14.98
C PRO A 47 -9.85 -10.12 -13.49
N TYR A 48 -9.20 -9.09 -12.98
CA TYR A 48 -9.45 -8.58 -11.64
C TYR A 48 -9.88 -7.12 -11.71
N ARG A 49 -11.16 -6.87 -11.43
CA ARG A 49 -11.80 -5.55 -11.60
C ARG A 49 -12.08 -4.81 -10.28
N ARG A 50 -11.70 -5.41 -9.15
CA ARG A 50 -11.97 -4.84 -7.82
C ARG A 50 -10.74 -4.08 -7.31
N ILE A 51 -10.61 -2.84 -7.73
CA ILE A 51 -9.46 -1.98 -7.40
C ILE A 51 -9.84 -0.96 -6.32
N PHE A 52 -10.55 -1.39 -5.29
CA PHE A 52 -10.84 -0.49 -4.17
C PHE A 52 -10.37 -1.09 -2.86
N ASP A 53 -9.66 -0.26 -2.12
CA ASP A 53 -9.33 -0.48 -0.74
C ASP A 53 -10.63 -0.44 0.07
N ASP A 54 -10.80 -1.38 1.00
CA ASP A 54 -11.98 -1.47 1.84
C ASP A 54 -11.56 -1.89 3.24
N ARG A 55 -11.92 -1.11 4.26
CA ARG A 55 -11.57 -1.40 5.65
C ARG A 55 -12.80 -1.37 6.54
N LYS A 56 -12.88 -2.39 7.41
CA LYS A 56 -13.89 -2.50 8.46
C LYS A 56 -13.30 -2.06 9.79
N TYR A 57 -14.03 -1.21 10.50
CA TYR A 57 -13.65 -0.66 11.80
C TYR A 57 -14.35 -1.40 12.95
N VAL A 58 -14.15 -2.72 13.04
CA VAL A 58 -14.86 -3.55 14.03
C VAL A 58 -14.48 -3.23 15.48
N GLU A 59 -13.31 -2.64 15.71
CA GLU A 59 -12.89 -2.12 17.01
C GLU A 59 -13.80 -1.02 17.56
N LEU A 60 -14.53 -0.31 16.68
CA LEU A 60 -15.47 0.74 17.08
C LEU A 60 -16.81 0.17 17.56
N LEU A 61 -17.11 -1.09 17.22
CA LEU A 61 -18.36 -1.75 17.62
C LEU A 61 -18.33 -2.21 19.08
N GLY A 62 -17.13 -2.39 19.66
CA GLY A 62 -16.95 -2.78 21.06
C GLY A 62 -17.78 -4.02 21.42
N GLU A 63 -18.59 -3.91 22.47
CA GLU A 63 -19.47 -4.97 22.96
C GLU A 63 -20.61 -5.37 22.00
N LYS A 64 -20.90 -4.56 20.97
CA LYS A 64 -21.92 -4.89 19.96
C LYS A 64 -21.44 -5.92 18.93
N TRP A 65 -20.14 -6.19 18.90
CA TRP A 65 -19.58 -7.20 18.00
C TRP A 65 -19.95 -8.62 18.47
N PRO A 66 -20.39 -9.52 17.57
CA PRO A 66 -20.76 -10.87 17.96
C PRO A 66 -19.57 -11.63 18.55
N GLN A 67 -19.79 -12.24 19.72
CA GLN A 67 -18.81 -13.08 20.39
C GLN A 67 -18.40 -14.26 19.52
N SER A 68 -17.15 -14.70 19.66
CA SER A 68 -16.56 -15.84 18.93
C SER A 68 -16.45 -15.68 17.40
N TYR A 69 -16.71 -14.48 16.85
CA TYR A 69 -16.40 -14.15 15.46
C TYR A 69 -15.20 -13.22 15.37
N ILE A 70 -14.27 -13.52 14.45
CA ILE A 70 -13.11 -12.67 14.17
C ILE A 70 -13.03 -12.38 12.68
N LEU A 71 -12.45 -11.24 12.32
CA LEU A 71 -12.10 -10.90 10.94
C LEU A 71 -10.59 -10.98 10.74
N LEU A 72 -10.15 -11.70 9.70
CA LEU A 72 -8.74 -11.87 9.37
C LEU A 72 -8.46 -11.47 7.92
N GLY A 73 -7.28 -10.89 7.68
CA GLY A 73 -6.84 -10.47 6.35
C GLY A 73 -7.89 -9.62 5.62
N ASP A 74 -8.18 -9.99 4.38
CA ASP A 74 -9.18 -9.36 3.51
C ASP A 74 -10.60 -9.29 4.09
N ALA A 75 -10.94 -10.11 5.10
CA ALA A 75 -12.23 -9.99 5.76
C ALA A 75 -12.33 -8.71 6.60
N MET A 76 -11.20 -8.23 7.12
CA MET A 76 -11.06 -7.02 7.94
C MET A 76 -10.66 -5.81 7.09
N CYS A 77 -9.65 -5.97 6.23
CA CYS A 77 -9.12 -4.89 5.40
C CYS A 77 -8.61 -5.45 4.07
N LYS A 78 -9.14 -4.95 2.96
CA LYS A 78 -8.75 -5.26 1.59
C LYS A 78 -7.94 -4.11 1.03
N PHE A 79 -6.90 -4.45 0.29
CA PHE A 79 -6.02 -3.48 -0.35
C PHE A 79 -5.97 -3.74 -1.85
N ASN A 80 -5.70 -2.69 -2.62
CA ASN A 80 -5.23 -2.81 -3.98
C ASN A 80 -3.89 -3.59 -3.98
N SER A 81 -3.62 -4.31 -5.06
CA SER A 81 -2.45 -5.18 -5.14
C SER A 81 -1.14 -4.43 -5.36
N GLN A 82 -1.15 -3.09 -5.42
CA GLN A 82 0.00 -2.28 -5.85
C GLN A 82 1.25 -2.55 -5.01
N TYR A 83 1.07 -2.78 -3.71
CA TYR A 83 2.17 -3.07 -2.78
C TYR A 83 2.24 -4.52 -2.33
N ALA A 84 1.37 -5.39 -2.85
CA ALA A 84 1.25 -6.80 -2.43
C ALA A 84 1.13 -6.99 -0.90
N GLN A 85 0.55 -6.01 -0.21
CA GLN A 85 0.55 -5.93 1.26
C GLN A 85 -0.47 -6.85 1.94
N GLY A 86 -1.51 -7.30 1.22
CA GLY A 86 -2.60 -8.12 1.79
C GLY A 86 -2.12 -9.44 2.41
N MET A 87 -1.13 -10.10 1.81
CA MET A 87 -0.57 -11.35 2.37
C MET A 87 0.15 -11.11 3.69
N THR A 88 1.02 -10.09 3.75
CA THR A 88 1.75 -9.73 4.98
C THR A 88 0.79 -9.27 6.07
N HIS A 89 -0.25 -8.50 5.71
CA HIS A 89 -1.32 -8.11 6.62
C HIS A 89 -2.04 -9.32 7.22
N ALA A 90 -2.50 -10.25 6.40
CA ALA A 90 -3.15 -11.48 6.85
C ALA A 90 -2.23 -12.32 7.75
N PHE A 91 -0.94 -12.43 7.41
CA PHE A 91 0.04 -13.14 8.23
C PHE A 91 0.25 -12.48 9.59
N ARG A 92 0.34 -11.15 9.64
CA ARG A 92 0.45 -10.42 10.91
C ARG A 92 -0.79 -10.60 11.78
N HIS A 93 -1.98 -10.62 11.19
CA HIS A 93 -3.22 -10.97 11.90
C HIS A 93 -3.15 -12.38 12.50
N ALA A 94 -2.77 -13.38 11.69
CA ALA A 94 -2.67 -14.76 12.14
C ALA A 94 -1.63 -14.93 13.27
N ARG A 95 -0.48 -14.27 13.16
CA ARG A 95 0.56 -14.28 14.20
C ARG A 95 0.08 -13.64 15.50
N GLU A 96 -0.65 -12.53 15.41
CA GLU A 96 -1.19 -11.87 16.60
C GLU A 96 -2.25 -12.72 17.28
N LEU A 97 -3.13 -13.34 16.50
CA LEU A 97 -4.09 -14.31 17.01
C LEU A 97 -3.40 -15.50 17.69
N GLY A 98 -2.29 -16.00 17.11
CA GLY A 98 -1.47 -17.06 17.70
C GLY A 98 -0.97 -16.71 19.10
N LYS A 99 -0.44 -15.49 19.29
CA LYS A 99 0.00 -15.03 20.62
C LYS A 99 -1.14 -15.04 21.65
N ILE A 100 -2.33 -14.59 21.26
CA ILE A 100 -3.50 -14.58 22.15
C ILE A 100 -3.87 -16.01 22.58
N PHE A 101 -3.77 -16.98 21.66
CA PHE A 101 -3.98 -18.38 22.01
C PHE A 101 -2.87 -18.95 22.90
N ASP A 102 -1.61 -18.58 22.65
CA ASP A 102 -0.46 -19.04 23.43
C ASP A 102 -0.47 -18.55 24.89
N GLU A 103 -1.18 -17.46 25.19
CA GLU A 103 -1.34 -16.95 26.56
C GLU A 103 -2.24 -17.84 27.45
N HIS A 104 -3.00 -18.80 26.88
CA HIS A 104 -3.85 -19.80 27.55
C HIS A 104 -4.75 -19.30 28.71
N SER A 105 -5.04 -18.00 28.76
CA SER A 105 -5.71 -17.35 29.90
C SER A 105 -7.08 -16.74 29.56
N HIS A 106 -7.43 -16.72 28.27
CA HIS A 106 -8.64 -16.09 27.76
C HIS A 106 -9.73 -17.12 27.47
N LYS A 107 -10.99 -16.77 27.76
CA LYS A 107 -12.13 -17.58 27.29
C LYS A 107 -12.32 -17.35 25.80
N LEU A 108 -12.79 -18.39 25.09
CA LEU A 108 -13.03 -18.33 23.65
C LEU A 108 -13.98 -17.18 23.26
N GLU A 109 -14.98 -16.91 24.10
CA GLU A 109 -15.98 -15.85 23.94
C GLU A 109 -15.36 -14.44 23.93
N ASP A 110 -14.25 -14.25 24.65
CA ASP A 110 -13.57 -12.96 24.81
C ASP A 110 -12.55 -12.69 23.69
N ILE A 111 -12.12 -13.72 22.96
CA ILE A 111 -11.06 -13.62 21.94
C ILE A 111 -11.43 -12.58 20.86
N SER A 112 -12.70 -12.52 20.44
CA SER A 112 -13.15 -11.52 19.48
C SER A 112 -12.86 -10.10 19.91
N TYR A 113 -13.16 -9.77 21.18
CA TYR A 113 -12.95 -8.44 21.72
C TYR A 113 -11.45 -8.14 21.89
N ILE A 114 -10.70 -9.11 22.41
CA ILE A 114 -9.25 -9.00 22.65
C ILE A 114 -8.50 -8.82 21.34
N PHE A 115 -8.87 -9.55 20.29
CA PHE A 115 -8.21 -9.55 18.99
C PHE A 115 -8.56 -8.34 18.12
N ASN A 116 -9.79 -7.82 18.19
CA ASN A 116 -10.25 -6.75 17.28
C ASN A 116 -9.38 -5.48 17.35
N ARG A 117 -8.94 -5.08 18.55
CA ARG A 117 -8.09 -3.89 18.72
C ARG A 117 -6.72 -4.04 18.07
N PRO A 118 -5.89 -5.05 18.41
CA PRO A 118 -4.59 -5.23 17.77
C PRO A 118 -4.71 -5.52 16.27
N ALA A 119 -5.73 -6.26 15.82
CA ALA A 119 -6.01 -6.47 14.40
C ALA A 119 -6.32 -5.17 13.66
N SER A 120 -7.09 -4.26 14.27
CA SER A 120 -7.31 -2.93 13.66
C SER A 120 -6.05 -2.08 13.63
N THR A 121 -5.21 -2.12 14.68
CA THR A 121 -3.92 -1.42 14.66
C THR A 121 -3.04 -1.91 13.52
N ILE A 122 -2.94 -3.23 13.31
CA ILE A 122 -2.22 -3.78 12.16
C ILE A 122 -2.86 -3.28 10.86
N SER A 123 -4.19 -3.35 10.73
CA SER A 123 -4.91 -2.90 9.53
C SER A 123 -4.69 -1.41 9.22
N GLU A 124 -4.62 -0.54 10.23
CA GLU A 124 -4.34 0.89 10.09
C GLU A 124 -2.98 1.14 9.44
N GLU A 125 -1.94 0.41 9.87
CA GLU A 125 -0.58 0.57 9.34
C GLU A 125 -0.51 0.33 7.83
N TYR A 126 -1.22 -0.69 7.33
CA TYR A 126 -1.31 -0.98 5.90
C TYR A 126 -2.29 -0.04 5.17
N TRP A 127 -3.38 0.34 5.82
CA TRP A 127 -4.40 1.24 5.26
C TRP A 127 -3.80 2.59 4.87
N ILE A 128 -2.99 3.18 5.76
CA ILE A 128 -2.29 4.43 5.47
C ILE A 128 -1.36 4.25 4.26
N GLY A 129 -0.58 3.16 4.22
CA GLY A 129 0.34 2.89 3.11
C GLY A 129 -0.37 2.75 1.75
N SER A 130 -1.51 2.05 1.73
CA SER A 130 -2.30 1.80 0.52
C SER A 130 -2.98 3.06 0.00
N THR A 131 -3.65 3.80 0.89
CA THR A 131 -4.47 4.96 0.50
C THR A 131 -3.65 6.24 0.25
N THR A 132 -2.40 6.34 0.74
CA THR A 132 -1.58 7.58 0.61
C THR A 132 -1.44 8.06 -0.83
N ASN A 133 -1.35 7.15 -1.80
CA ASN A 133 -1.23 7.54 -3.21
C ASN A 133 -2.58 7.88 -3.86
N ASP A 134 -3.69 7.39 -3.31
CA ASP A 134 -5.02 7.65 -3.85
C ASP A 134 -5.40 9.13 -3.76
N TRP A 135 -4.84 9.87 -2.78
CA TRP A 135 -4.99 11.33 -2.71
C TRP A 135 -4.48 12.08 -3.95
N LYS A 136 -3.59 11.48 -4.75
CA LYS A 136 -3.10 12.09 -6.00
C LYS A 136 -4.08 11.96 -7.16
N THR A 137 -5.04 11.03 -7.07
CA THR A 137 -6.00 10.75 -8.14
C THR A 137 -7.22 11.67 -8.02
N PRO A 138 -7.42 12.64 -8.93
CA PRO A 138 -8.44 13.68 -8.77
C PRO A 138 -9.88 13.17 -8.73
N ARG A 139 -10.16 11.95 -9.25
CA ARG A 139 -11.52 11.40 -9.39
C ARG A 139 -11.83 10.23 -8.46
N LEU A 140 -10.93 9.87 -7.54
CA LEU A 140 -11.10 8.67 -6.74
C LEU A 140 -12.31 8.80 -5.80
N LYS A 141 -13.20 7.79 -5.84
CA LYS A 141 -14.28 7.59 -4.87
C LYS A 141 -13.73 6.79 -3.70
N LEU A 142 -13.36 7.46 -2.62
CA LEU A 142 -13.00 6.79 -1.37
C LEU A 142 -14.27 6.29 -0.70
N ILE A 143 -14.39 4.98 -0.52
CA ILE A 143 -15.45 4.37 0.27
C ILE A 143 -14.90 4.22 1.68
N THR A 144 -15.39 5.03 2.62
CA THR A 144 -15.02 4.91 4.03
C THR A 144 -16.25 4.51 4.82
N THR A 145 -16.10 3.57 5.74
CA THR A 145 -17.12 3.33 6.76
C THR A 145 -16.91 4.31 7.90
N ASP A 146 -17.90 5.13 8.22
CA ASP A 146 -17.79 6.06 9.34
C ASP A 146 -17.86 5.33 10.70
N LYS A 147 -17.66 6.08 11.80
CA LYS A 147 -17.68 5.51 13.16
C LYS A 147 -19.03 4.91 13.57
N THR A 148 -20.09 5.14 12.77
CA THR A 148 -21.43 4.58 12.97
C THR A 148 -21.72 3.40 12.06
N GLY A 149 -20.77 2.97 11.22
CA GLY A 149 -20.96 1.89 10.26
C GLY A 149 -21.59 2.34 8.93
N GLU A 150 -21.76 3.64 8.71
CA GLU A 150 -22.37 4.18 7.50
C GLU A 150 -21.31 4.31 6.39
N ILE A 151 -21.62 3.79 5.21
CA ILE A 151 -20.71 3.82 4.05
C ILE A 151 -20.79 5.22 3.41
N ARG A 152 -19.72 6.00 3.52
CA ARG A 152 -19.59 7.32 2.90
C ARG A 152 -18.65 7.26 1.69
N THR A 153 -19.07 7.89 0.60
CA THR A 153 -18.25 7.99 -0.62
C THR A 153 -17.71 9.41 -0.74
N TYR A 154 -16.39 9.58 -0.68
CA TYR A 154 -15.70 10.85 -0.86
C TYR A 154 -15.17 10.95 -2.30
N GLN A 155 -15.60 11.95 -3.05
CA GLN A 155 -14.95 12.36 -4.31
C GLN A 155 -14.23 13.68 -4.11
N ARG A 156 -12.95 13.71 -4.48
CA ARG A 156 -12.25 14.99 -4.63
C ARG A 156 -12.90 15.73 -5.81
N GLY A 157 -13.47 16.92 -5.56
CA GLY A 157 -14.06 17.78 -6.60
C GLY A 157 -15.54 17.54 -6.96
N GLY A 158 -16.31 16.77 -6.17
CA GLY A 158 -17.78 16.75 -6.29
C GLY A 158 -18.42 17.79 -5.38
N ASP A 159 -19.32 18.62 -5.94
CA ASP A 159 -20.08 19.74 -5.36
C ASP A 159 -20.28 19.71 -3.83
N SER A 160 -20.09 20.76 -3.02
CA SER A 160 -20.23 22.20 -3.27
C SER A 160 -19.44 23.02 -2.23
N ASN A 161 -18.18 23.36 -2.50
CA ASN A 161 -17.58 24.63 -2.04
C ASN A 161 -16.20 24.83 -2.70
N PRO A 162 -16.03 25.83 -3.58
CA PRO A 162 -14.74 26.17 -4.17
C PRO A 162 -13.99 27.06 -3.19
N THR A 163 -13.68 26.57 -1.99
CA THR A 163 -12.60 27.19 -1.24
C THR A 163 -11.32 26.80 -1.95
N LYS A 164 -10.99 27.65 -2.94
CA LYS A 164 -9.67 27.99 -3.49
C LYS A 164 -8.65 26.88 -3.45
N ASP A 165 -8.06 26.62 -4.61
CA ASP A 165 -6.73 26.06 -4.84
C ASP A 165 -5.72 26.38 -3.73
N LEU A 166 -5.85 25.67 -2.62
CA LEU A 166 -4.86 25.56 -1.58
C LEU A 166 -4.21 24.24 -1.92
N GLU A 167 -3.14 24.30 -2.70
CA GLU A 167 -2.09 23.31 -2.52
C GLU A 167 -1.93 23.14 -1.01
N PRO A 168 -2.18 21.94 -0.45
CA PRO A 168 -2.06 21.77 0.98
C PRO A 168 -0.66 22.23 1.34
N ARG A 169 -0.53 23.23 2.23
CA ARG A 169 0.78 23.70 2.69
C ARG A 169 1.46 22.52 3.39
N VAL A 170 2.25 21.79 2.61
CA VAL A 170 2.94 20.59 3.06
C VAL A 170 3.91 21.04 4.14
N PRO A 171 3.78 20.54 5.40
CA PRO A 171 4.67 20.92 6.49
C PRO A 171 6.13 20.71 6.08
N LEU A 172 7.04 21.57 6.57
CA LEU A 172 8.46 21.51 6.22
C LEU A 172 9.04 20.10 6.45
N MET A 173 8.63 19.44 7.53
CA MET A 173 9.02 18.07 7.85
C MET A 173 8.62 17.06 6.76
N ILE A 174 7.43 17.20 6.17
CA ILE A 174 6.97 16.32 5.10
C ILE A 174 7.75 16.59 3.80
N LYS A 175 8.05 17.86 3.48
CA LYS A 175 8.92 18.20 2.34
C LYS A 175 10.33 17.62 2.52
N PHE A 176 10.86 17.70 3.73
CA PHE A 176 12.13 17.10 4.09
C PHE A 176 12.10 15.57 3.89
N LEU A 177 11.08 14.89 4.42
CA LEU A 177 10.92 13.44 4.25
C LEU A 177 10.78 13.03 2.78
N GLN A 178 10.04 13.80 1.97
CA GLN A 178 9.93 13.56 0.53
C GLN A 178 11.28 13.70 -0.18
N CYS A 179 12.01 14.77 0.10
CA CYS A 179 13.36 14.99 -0.44
C CYS A 179 14.34 13.90 0.01
N TYR A 180 14.31 13.54 1.29
CA TYR A 180 15.12 12.47 1.86
C TYR A 180 14.82 11.13 1.21
N ASN A 181 13.55 10.74 1.10
CA ASN A 181 13.14 9.49 0.49
C ASN A 181 13.58 9.38 -0.97
N TYR A 182 13.50 10.49 -1.73
CA TYR A 182 13.99 10.53 -3.10
C TYR A 182 15.49 10.18 -3.18
N TRP A 183 16.31 10.83 -2.37
CA TRP A 183 17.75 10.57 -2.33
C TRP A 183 18.07 9.19 -1.77
N PHE A 184 17.34 8.76 -0.74
CA PHE A 184 17.48 7.44 -0.14
C PHE A 184 17.29 6.34 -1.20
N ILE A 185 16.20 6.38 -1.97
CA ILE A 185 15.90 5.37 -3.01
C ILE A 185 17.02 5.35 -4.06
N ARG A 186 17.49 6.52 -4.51
CA ARG A 186 18.61 6.61 -5.46
C ARG A 186 19.91 6.05 -4.90
N CYS A 187 20.19 6.27 -3.62
CA CYS A 187 21.37 5.72 -2.96
C CYS A 187 21.23 4.21 -2.71
N ALA A 188 20.03 3.75 -2.36
CA ALA A 188 19.70 2.34 -2.18
C ALA A 188 19.87 1.53 -3.47
N ALA A 189 19.58 2.12 -4.63
CA ALA A 189 19.88 1.48 -5.92
C ALA A 189 21.39 1.24 -6.17
N LYS A 190 22.27 1.93 -5.44
CA LYS A 190 23.74 1.88 -5.60
C LYS A 190 24.47 1.26 -4.41
N SER A 191 23.77 0.93 -3.32
CA SER A 191 24.38 0.41 -2.09
C SER A 191 23.57 -0.74 -1.51
N GLY A 192 24.13 -1.95 -1.57
CA GLY A 192 23.47 -3.16 -1.05
C GLY A 192 22.98 -3.02 0.39
N SER A 193 23.77 -2.42 1.28
CA SER A 193 23.36 -2.19 2.68
C SER A 193 22.12 -1.28 2.82
N LEU A 194 22.00 -0.23 2.01
CA LEU A 194 20.83 0.66 2.03
C LEU A 194 19.63 -0.03 1.36
N SER A 195 19.85 -0.83 0.32
CA SER A 195 18.82 -1.69 -0.27
C SER A 195 18.27 -2.68 0.77
N THR A 196 19.13 -3.29 1.59
CA THR A 196 18.70 -4.22 2.64
C THR A 196 17.81 -3.53 3.67
N TYR A 197 18.20 -2.34 4.17
CA TYR A 197 17.34 -1.57 5.07
C TYR A 197 16.01 -1.18 4.42
N LEU A 198 16.03 -0.79 3.14
CA LEU A 198 14.81 -0.50 2.38
C LEU A 198 13.89 -1.71 2.32
N VAL A 199 14.43 -2.89 1.99
CA VAL A 199 13.66 -4.13 1.89
C VAL A 199 13.07 -4.50 3.24
N HIS A 200 13.82 -4.40 4.35
CA HIS A 200 13.27 -4.66 5.69
C HIS A 200 12.16 -3.69 6.08
N VAL A 201 12.21 -2.44 5.64
CA VAL A 201 11.14 -1.47 5.92
C VAL A 201 9.94 -1.69 5.02
N ILE A 202 10.12 -2.00 3.73
CA ILE A 202 9.02 -2.31 2.81
C ILE A 202 8.32 -3.61 3.19
N SER A 203 9.08 -4.63 3.62
CA SER A 203 8.54 -5.87 4.17
C SER A 203 7.94 -5.71 5.58
N GLN A 204 8.14 -4.53 6.19
CA GLN A 204 7.70 -4.21 7.54
C GLN A 204 8.31 -5.12 8.64
N ASP A 205 9.49 -5.69 8.37
CA ASP A 205 10.30 -6.39 9.36
C ASP A 205 10.92 -5.42 10.39
N CYS A 206 11.03 -4.13 10.02
CA CYS A 206 11.64 -3.10 10.83
C CYS A 206 10.83 -1.81 10.81
N ASN A 207 10.92 -1.06 11.92
CA ASN A 207 10.32 0.27 12.02
C ASN A 207 10.95 1.21 10.96
N PRO A 208 10.15 1.97 10.18
CA PRO A 208 10.65 2.88 9.14
C PRO A 208 11.62 3.95 9.66
N LEU A 209 11.56 4.30 10.95
CA LEU A 209 12.53 5.19 11.60
C LEU A 209 13.96 4.66 11.57
N ILE A 210 14.17 3.36 11.29
CA ILE A 210 15.51 2.81 11.06
C ILE A 210 16.21 3.48 9.87
N LEU A 211 15.45 3.95 8.87
CA LEU A 211 15.97 4.69 7.73
C LEU A 211 16.44 6.09 8.12
N MET A 212 15.98 6.62 9.25
CA MET A 212 16.31 7.95 9.77
C MET A 212 17.41 7.91 10.83
N LYS A 213 18.00 6.73 11.13
CA LYS A 213 19.14 6.64 12.05
C LYS A 213 20.30 7.49 11.55
N PRO A 214 21.06 8.16 12.45
CA PRO A 214 22.16 9.05 12.04
C PRO A 214 23.16 8.41 11.09
N THR A 215 23.47 7.12 11.29
CA THR A 215 24.38 6.35 10.44
C THR A 215 23.85 6.18 9.02
N THR A 216 22.57 5.82 8.88
CA THR A 216 21.89 5.69 7.58
C THR A 216 21.78 7.03 6.88
N LEU A 217 21.37 8.07 7.62
CA LEU A 217 21.19 9.41 7.10
C LEU A 217 22.50 10.02 6.58
N LEU A 218 23.59 9.90 7.35
CA LEU A 218 24.92 10.35 6.94
C LEU A 218 25.39 9.63 5.66
N LYS A 219 25.13 8.32 5.56
CA LYS A 219 25.49 7.53 4.39
C LYS A 219 24.74 7.99 3.13
N VAL A 220 23.45 8.28 3.27
CA VAL A 220 22.62 8.80 2.18
C VAL A 220 23.11 10.19 1.76
N CYS A 221 23.36 11.09 2.71
CA CYS A 221 23.88 12.43 2.42
C CYS A 221 25.23 12.38 1.71
N TYR A 222 26.16 11.52 2.17
CA TYR A 222 27.47 11.35 1.55
C TYR A 222 27.37 10.85 0.11
N MET A 223 26.56 9.80 -0.13
CA MET A 223 26.37 9.26 -1.48
C MET A 223 25.64 10.24 -2.41
N ALA A 224 24.67 10.99 -1.89
CA ALA A 224 23.96 12.02 -2.64
C ALA A 224 24.91 13.16 -3.09
N LEU A 225 25.79 13.61 -2.20
CA LEU A 225 26.80 14.63 -2.51
C LEU A 225 27.75 14.15 -3.61
N ILE A 226 28.32 12.95 -3.49
CA ILE A 226 29.19 12.37 -4.54
C ILE A 226 28.45 12.35 -5.87
N HIS A 227 27.19 11.90 -5.87
CA HIS A 227 26.39 11.84 -7.08
C HIS A 227 26.20 13.21 -7.74
N GLN A 228 25.99 14.25 -6.93
CA GLN A 228 25.81 15.61 -7.42
C GLN A 228 27.11 16.22 -7.96
N PHE A 229 28.25 15.95 -7.32
CA PHE A 229 29.57 16.34 -7.84
C PHE A 229 29.96 15.61 -9.12
N CYS A 230 29.65 14.32 -9.25
CA CYS A 230 29.90 13.58 -10.49
C CYS A 230 29.03 14.05 -11.67
N LEU A 231 27.83 14.58 -11.40
CA LEU A 231 26.96 15.15 -12.42
C LEU A 231 27.30 16.59 -12.80
N SER A 232 27.98 17.35 -11.94
CA SER A 232 28.42 18.72 -12.26
C SER A 232 29.73 18.79 -13.06
N ASN A 233 30.46 17.68 -13.14
CA ASN A 233 31.76 17.58 -13.81
C ASN A 233 31.69 16.88 -15.19
N ASN A 234 30.49 16.58 -15.68
CA ASN A 234 30.19 16.08 -17.03
C ASN A 234 29.29 17.07 -17.75
#